data_AF-M6UIW7-F1
#
_entry.id   AF-M6UIW7-F1
#
_cell.length_a   1.000
_cell.length_b   1.000
_cell.length_c   1.000
_cell.angle_alpha   90.00
_cell.angle_beta   90.00
_cell.angle_gamma   90.00
#
_symmetry.space_group_name_H-M   'P 1'
#
loop_
_entity.id
_entity.type
_entity.pdbx_description
1 polymer ?
#
loop_
_entity_poly.entity_id
_entity_poly.type
_entity_poly.pdbx_seq_one_letter_code
_entity_poly.pdbx_strand_id
1 'polypeptide(L)'
;MFLFVGCLKFARGMRRTSIKSKDNDFKIKSLNEIAVLRSITRRKNLFYRNSPFDILPIMIILKALIIFEILIFGNLLLAQQTIQKSESDLEKKVAEEVKKIRELSGKSEWRFFELPGRDAEPILKLEKMGMVIIPFLLPYLSETSQTGAVRVHHSGHRDTGPYRRAVIVNEYIGYIINQIADHRFYLPGKTDEDDGISLGDYGLVDMDRIRSFQTLVANWYQKNKNKSLEERKLDDLQDAFHTNRFAAYYWLGESKLEKYRLPLENKIKELFKSDSDTLKDREMIDCVEALAKIRNPKSAKIVRKVTSHFSYRIYMTYRSEEEGNSPGYSDQINDLFRVYRALAKLGHKKEALVRLNELKKDYLEEMDGDTQKEFLENLRKAKKW
;
A
#
# COMPACT_ATOMS: atom_id res chain seq x y z
N MET A 1 4.65 -2.77 36.12
CA MET A 1 4.87 -4.11 35.54
C MET A 1 4.41 -5.23 36.50
N PHE A 2 3.16 -5.23 36.98
CA PHE A 2 2.56 -6.35 37.74
C PHE A 2 1.01 -6.37 37.76
N LEU A 3 0.34 -5.72 36.78
CA LEU A 3 -1.13 -5.65 36.73
C LEU A 3 -1.77 -6.33 35.49
N PHE A 4 -0.98 -7.04 34.67
CA PHE A 4 -1.48 -7.70 33.45
C PHE A 4 -1.59 -9.23 33.52
N VAL A 5 -1.24 -9.87 34.65
CA VAL A 5 -1.27 -11.34 34.79
C VAL A 5 -2.55 -11.87 35.47
N GLY A 6 -3.35 -10.99 36.11
CA GLY A 6 -4.54 -11.40 36.87
C GLY A 6 -5.80 -11.68 36.06
N CYS A 7 -6.01 -11.00 34.92
CA CYS A 7 -7.27 -11.08 34.18
C CYS A 7 -7.43 -12.33 33.30
N LEU A 8 -6.35 -13.08 33.04
CA LEU A 8 -6.42 -14.29 32.20
C LEU A 8 -6.83 -15.57 32.95
N LYS A 9 -6.88 -15.56 34.29
CA LYS A 9 -7.29 -16.74 35.08
C LYS A 9 -8.77 -16.79 35.43
N PHE A 10 -9.52 -15.70 35.27
CA PHE A 10 -10.95 -15.67 35.63
C PHE A 10 -11.88 -16.14 34.50
N ALA A 11 -11.46 -16.01 33.24
CA ALA A 11 -12.28 -16.40 32.08
C ALA A 11 -12.30 -17.92 31.76
N ARG A 12 -11.52 -18.74 32.49
CA ARG A 12 -11.48 -20.21 32.28
C ARG A 12 -12.31 -21.03 33.28
N GLY A 13 -12.95 -20.39 34.27
CA GLY A 13 -13.68 -21.07 35.35
C GLY A 13 -15.20 -21.16 35.20
N MET A 14 -15.85 -20.36 34.35
CA MET A 14 -17.33 -20.34 34.25
C MET A 14 -17.87 -21.11 33.05
N ARG A 15 -17.45 -22.37 32.92
CA ARG A 15 -18.24 -23.39 32.20
C ARG A 15 -18.59 -24.49 33.19
N ARG A 16 -19.85 -24.46 33.64
CA ARG A 16 -20.61 -25.42 34.48
C ARG A 16 -20.95 -24.87 35.86
N THR A 17 -22.20 -24.47 36.02
CA THR A 17 -23.13 -25.06 37.02
C THR A 17 -24.49 -24.37 36.86
N SER A 18 -25.41 -25.06 36.18
CA SER A 18 -26.84 -24.80 36.25
C SER A 18 -27.33 -25.40 37.57
N ILE A 19 -27.92 -24.59 38.46
CA ILE A 19 -28.77 -25.10 39.54
C ILE A 19 -29.95 -24.12 39.71
N LYS A 20 -31.15 -24.58 39.34
CA LYS A 20 -32.43 -24.01 39.76
C LYS A 20 -32.68 -24.43 41.23
N SER A 21 -33.20 -23.52 42.06
CA SER A 21 -33.81 -23.88 43.35
C SER A 21 -35.06 -23.05 43.56
N LYS A 22 -36.16 -23.77 43.76
CA LYS A 22 -37.50 -23.33 44.14
C LYS A 22 -37.63 -23.44 45.67
N ASP A 23 -38.50 -22.57 46.18
CA ASP A 23 -39.24 -22.65 47.45
C ASP A 23 -38.54 -22.21 48.75
N ASN A 24 -39.17 -21.19 49.35
CA ASN A 24 -39.00 -20.66 50.70
C ASN A 24 -39.52 -21.68 51.72
N ASP A 25 -38.87 -21.78 52.89
CA ASP A 25 -39.58 -21.91 54.17
C ASP A 25 -38.68 -21.55 55.36
N PHE A 26 -39.15 -20.61 56.17
CA PHE A 26 -38.55 -20.19 57.44
C PHE A 26 -39.16 -21.04 58.58
N LYS A 27 -38.34 -21.76 59.37
CA LYS A 27 -38.73 -22.25 60.69
C LYS A 27 -37.66 -22.00 61.76
N ILE A 28 -38.11 -21.27 62.78
CA ILE A 28 -37.65 -21.00 64.15
C ILE A 28 -36.33 -21.66 64.59
N LYS A 29 -35.34 -20.81 64.93
CA LYS A 29 -34.02 -21.18 65.47
C LYS A 29 -34.09 -21.61 66.94
N SER A 30 -33.38 -22.68 67.28
CA SER A 30 -33.33 -23.21 68.65
C SER A 30 -32.60 -22.25 69.62
N LEU A 31 -32.86 -22.37 70.93
CA LEU A 31 -32.21 -21.55 71.99
C LEU A 31 -30.66 -21.59 71.93
N ASN A 32 -30.07 -22.67 71.42
CA ASN A 32 -28.62 -22.79 71.23
C ASN A 32 -28.10 -21.94 70.05
N GLU A 33 -28.87 -21.78 68.97
CA GLU A 33 -28.50 -20.89 67.86
C GLU A 33 -28.58 -19.42 68.26
N ILE A 34 -29.50 -19.06 69.16
CA ILE A 34 -29.60 -17.70 69.73
C ILE A 34 -28.38 -17.38 70.61
N ALA A 35 -27.86 -18.37 71.37
CA ALA A 35 -26.65 -18.21 72.17
C ALA A 35 -25.38 -18.05 71.31
N VAL A 36 -25.26 -18.84 70.23
CA VAL A 36 -24.16 -18.72 69.27
C VAL A 36 -24.21 -17.39 68.51
N LEU A 37 -25.41 -16.94 68.10
CA LEU A 37 -25.59 -15.63 67.49
C LEU A 37 -25.25 -14.49 68.46
N ARG A 38 -25.66 -14.55 69.74
CA ARG A 38 -25.27 -13.55 70.75
C ARG A 38 -23.76 -13.48 70.96
N SER A 39 -23.07 -14.63 70.97
CA SER A 39 -21.59 -14.71 71.05
C SER A 39 -20.90 -14.05 69.84
N ILE A 40 -21.38 -14.33 68.63
CA ILE A 40 -20.84 -13.77 67.38
C ILE A 40 -21.12 -12.26 67.29
N THR A 41 -22.30 -11.80 67.71
CA THR A 41 -22.63 -10.37 67.74
C THR A 41 -21.82 -9.62 68.78
N ARG A 42 -21.52 -10.22 69.94
CA ARG A 42 -20.60 -9.65 70.95
C ARG A 42 -19.16 -9.54 70.43
N ARG A 43 -18.67 -10.54 69.69
CA ARG A 43 -17.33 -10.49 69.05
C ARG A 43 -17.25 -9.48 67.90
N LYS A 44 -18.29 -9.35 67.07
CA LYS A 44 -18.35 -8.30 66.03
C LYS A 44 -18.34 -6.90 66.65
N ASN A 45 -19.14 -6.66 67.69
CA ASN A 45 -19.16 -5.35 68.36
C ASN A 45 -17.84 -5.01 69.07
N LEU A 46 -17.03 -5.99 69.48
CA LEU A 46 -15.70 -5.73 70.02
C LEU A 46 -14.67 -5.40 68.93
N PHE A 47 -14.75 -6.05 67.76
CA PHE A 47 -13.83 -5.82 66.64
C PHE A 47 -14.03 -4.44 65.99
N TYR A 48 -15.27 -3.97 65.91
CA TYR A 48 -15.59 -2.60 65.45
C TYR A 48 -15.26 -1.51 66.48
N ARG A 49 -15.05 -1.88 67.77
CA ARG A 49 -14.71 -0.91 68.82
C ARG A 49 -13.20 -0.65 68.95
N ASN A 50 -12.35 -1.58 68.52
CA ASN A 50 -10.90 -1.53 68.76
C ASN A 50 -10.02 -1.64 67.49
N SER A 51 -10.59 -1.48 66.28
CA SER A 51 -9.78 -1.27 65.07
C SER A 51 -9.38 0.20 64.96
N PRO A 52 -8.08 0.54 64.89
CA PRO A 52 -7.62 1.94 64.76
C PRO A 52 -7.81 2.48 63.34
N PHE A 53 -8.27 1.64 62.42
CA PHE A 53 -8.56 2.01 61.05
C PHE A 53 -10.07 2.21 60.89
N ASP A 54 -10.44 3.45 60.62
CA ASP A 54 -11.77 3.83 60.18
C ASP A 54 -12.09 3.01 58.91
N ILE A 55 -13.14 2.18 58.95
CA ILE A 55 -13.50 1.28 57.83
C ILE A 55 -14.28 2.06 56.75
N LEU A 56 -14.82 3.22 57.12
CA LEU A 56 -15.61 4.09 56.25
C LEU A 56 -14.83 4.57 55.02
N PRO A 57 -13.60 5.11 55.14
CA PRO A 57 -12.79 5.54 53.99
C PRO A 57 -12.47 4.39 53.03
N ILE A 58 -12.14 3.20 53.55
CA ILE A 58 -11.83 2.02 52.73
C ILE A 58 -13.07 1.59 51.92
N MET A 59 -14.25 1.57 52.55
CA MET A 59 -15.50 1.21 51.87
C MET A 59 -15.92 2.26 50.83
N ILE A 60 -15.66 3.55 51.08
CA ILE A 60 -15.91 4.63 50.12
C ILE A 60 -14.98 4.48 48.91
N ILE A 61 -13.70 4.23 49.12
CA ILE A 61 -12.72 3.98 48.04
C ILE A 61 -13.13 2.74 47.23
N LEU A 62 -13.53 1.65 47.87
CA LEU A 62 -13.95 0.43 47.17
C LEU A 62 -15.20 0.66 46.30
N LYS A 63 -16.19 1.41 46.80
CA LYS A 63 -17.38 1.79 46.02
C LYS A 63 -17.04 2.69 44.84
N ALA A 64 -16.14 3.66 45.05
CA ALA A 64 -15.67 4.54 43.98
C ALA A 64 -14.94 3.76 42.87
N LEU A 65 -14.11 2.79 43.24
CA LEU A 65 -13.41 1.91 42.29
C LEU A 65 -14.40 1.04 41.49
N ILE A 66 -15.40 0.45 42.14
CA ILE A 66 -16.45 -0.34 41.44
C ILE A 66 -17.24 0.53 40.47
N ILE A 67 -17.63 1.75 40.87
CA ILE A 67 -18.34 2.69 39.99
C ILE A 67 -17.46 3.10 38.80
N PHE A 68 -16.17 3.35 39.04
CA PHE A 68 -15.20 3.70 38.01
C PHE A 68 -15.01 2.56 36.99
N GLU A 69 -14.90 1.31 37.45
CA GLU A 69 -14.83 0.14 36.58
C GLU A 69 -16.10 -0.02 35.74
N ILE A 70 -17.29 0.10 36.34
CA ILE A 70 -18.58 0.03 35.62
C ILE A 70 -18.67 1.12 34.53
N LEU A 71 -18.21 2.34 34.83
CA LEU A 71 -18.17 3.44 33.86
C LEU A 71 -17.22 3.14 32.70
N ILE A 72 -16.03 2.61 32.98
CA ILE A 72 -15.07 2.20 31.93
C ILE A 72 -15.66 1.10 31.05
N PHE A 73 -16.23 0.04 31.65
CA PHE A 73 -16.83 -1.06 30.91
C PHE A 73 -18.06 -0.61 30.09
N GLY A 74 -18.91 0.25 30.65
CA GLY A 74 -20.06 0.83 29.94
C GLY A 74 -19.64 1.63 28.71
N ASN A 75 -18.62 2.50 28.85
CA ASN A 75 -18.09 3.28 27.73
C ASN A 75 -17.43 2.38 26.66
N LEU A 76 -16.73 1.33 27.07
CA LEU A 76 -16.13 0.36 26.14
C LEU A 76 -17.20 -0.40 25.34
N LEU A 77 -18.29 -0.84 26.00
CA LEU A 77 -19.40 -1.53 25.34
C LEU A 77 -20.10 -0.62 24.33
N LEU A 78 -20.37 0.63 24.70
CA LEU A 78 -20.97 1.62 23.81
C LEU A 78 -20.07 1.94 22.60
N ALA A 79 -18.76 2.06 22.82
CA ALA A 79 -17.80 2.24 21.73
C ALA A 79 -17.81 1.04 20.77
N GLN A 80 -17.83 -0.20 21.30
CA GLN A 80 -17.90 -1.42 20.49
C GLN A 80 -19.19 -1.50 19.66
N GLN A 81 -20.35 -1.18 20.25
CA GLN A 81 -21.62 -1.13 19.54
C GLN A 81 -21.63 -0.06 18.43
N THR A 82 -21.04 1.11 18.71
CA THR A 82 -20.95 2.21 17.74
C THR A 82 -20.06 1.82 16.55
N ILE A 83 -18.92 1.18 16.81
CA ILE A 83 -18.03 0.67 15.75
C ILE A 83 -18.76 -0.35 14.88
N GLN A 84 -19.40 -1.36 15.48
CA GLN A 84 -20.12 -2.40 14.74
C GLN A 84 -21.23 -1.83 13.87
N LYS A 85 -22.00 -0.85 14.38
CA LYS A 85 -23.03 -0.18 13.59
C LYS A 85 -22.43 0.55 12.39
N SER A 86 -21.33 1.28 12.59
CA SER A 86 -20.64 2.01 11.52
C SER A 86 -20.06 1.08 10.45
N GLU A 87 -19.53 -0.09 10.82
CA GLU A 87 -19.04 -1.11 9.89
C GLU A 87 -20.19 -1.71 9.07
N SER A 88 -21.32 -2.04 9.71
CA SER A 88 -22.51 -2.55 9.00
C SER A 88 -23.08 -1.52 8.02
N ASP A 89 -23.08 -0.23 8.38
CA ASP A 89 -23.55 0.84 7.50
C ASP A 89 -22.59 1.03 6.30
N LEU A 90 -21.29 0.87 6.49
CA LEU A 90 -20.30 0.88 5.40
C LEU A 90 -20.46 -0.33 4.47
N GLU A 91 -20.60 -1.53 5.02
CA GLU A 91 -20.80 -2.77 4.26
C GLU A 91 -22.02 -2.66 3.34
N LYS A 92 -23.14 -2.16 3.86
CA LYS A 92 -24.37 -1.94 3.08
C LYS A 92 -24.15 -0.96 1.93
N LYS A 93 -23.48 0.17 2.19
CA LYS A 93 -23.17 1.17 1.15
C LYS A 93 -22.27 0.60 0.06
N VAL A 94 -21.25 -0.18 0.44
CA VAL A 94 -20.36 -0.86 -0.51
C VAL A 94 -21.17 -1.84 -1.36
N ALA A 95 -22.01 -2.66 -0.75
CA ALA A 95 -22.84 -3.64 -1.45
C ALA A 95 -23.81 -2.97 -2.46
N GLU A 96 -24.42 -1.83 -2.08
CA GLU A 96 -25.30 -1.07 -2.96
C GLU A 96 -24.57 -0.52 -4.19
N GLU A 97 -23.37 0.04 -4.04
CA GLU A 97 -22.61 0.55 -5.17
C GLU A 97 -22.03 -0.58 -6.04
N VAL A 98 -21.60 -1.70 -5.46
CA VAL A 98 -21.18 -2.89 -6.23
C VAL A 98 -22.33 -3.48 -7.04
N LYS A 99 -23.57 -3.46 -6.51
CA LYS A 99 -24.74 -3.88 -7.27
C LYS A 99 -24.93 -3.01 -8.53
N LYS A 100 -24.73 -1.69 -8.43
CA LYS A 100 -24.80 -0.78 -9.59
C LYS A 100 -23.66 -1.00 -10.58
N ILE A 101 -22.47 -1.42 -10.12
CA ILE A 101 -21.36 -1.81 -11.00
C ILE A 101 -21.75 -2.97 -11.92
N ARG A 102 -22.53 -3.93 -11.44
CA ARG A 102 -23.04 -5.04 -12.26
C ARG A 102 -23.89 -4.56 -13.44
N GLU A 103 -24.60 -3.46 -13.25
CA GLU A 103 -25.50 -2.86 -14.24
C GLU A 103 -24.76 -1.92 -15.21
N LEU A 104 -23.46 -1.67 -15.00
CA LEU A 104 -22.67 -0.85 -15.92
C LEU A 104 -22.66 -1.46 -17.32
N SER A 105 -22.76 -0.58 -18.30
CA SER A 105 -22.73 -0.91 -19.71
C SER A 105 -21.88 0.08 -20.47
N GLY A 106 -21.48 -0.29 -21.68
CA GLY A 106 -20.59 0.52 -22.52
C GLY A 106 -19.57 -0.34 -23.25
N LYS A 107 -18.74 0.32 -24.05
CA LYS A 107 -17.64 -0.33 -24.76
C LYS A 107 -16.35 0.45 -24.49
N SER A 108 -15.23 -0.26 -24.36
CA SER A 108 -13.93 0.40 -24.21
C SER A 108 -13.64 1.19 -25.49
N GLU A 109 -13.00 2.36 -25.36
CA GLU A 109 -12.59 3.12 -26.53
C GLU A 109 -11.62 2.29 -27.40
N TRP A 110 -11.68 2.49 -28.71
CA TRP A 110 -11.09 1.61 -29.75
C TRP A 110 -9.55 1.45 -29.67
N ARG A 111 -8.85 2.15 -28.77
CA ARG A 111 -7.38 2.12 -28.67
C ARG A 111 -6.84 2.06 -27.25
N PHE A 112 -7.70 2.15 -26.25
CA PHE A 112 -7.30 2.26 -24.86
C PHE A 112 -7.88 1.05 -24.16
N PHE A 113 -7.01 0.18 -23.63
CA PHE A 113 -7.38 -1.02 -22.85
C PHE A 113 -8.02 -0.62 -21.49
N GLU A 114 -8.88 0.39 -21.50
CA GLU A 114 -9.52 0.99 -20.35
C GLU A 114 -10.84 0.28 -20.05
N LEU A 115 -11.15 0.21 -18.76
CA LEU A 115 -12.44 -0.26 -18.29
C LEU A 115 -13.54 0.72 -18.73
N PRO A 116 -14.60 0.25 -19.43
CA PRO A 116 -15.71 1.10 -19.81
C PRO A 116 -16.35 1.75 -18.59
N GLY A 117 -16.70 3.03 -18.67
CA GLY A 117 -17.37 3.71 -17.56
C GLY A 117 -16.54 3.76 -16.28
N ARG A 118 -15.20 3.79 -16.35
CA ARG A 118 -14.33 4.00 -15.19
C ARG A 118 -14.70 5.24 -14.37
N ASP A 119 -15.23 6.26 -15.04
CA ASP A 119 -15.68 7.53 -14.43
C ASP A 119 -17.16 7.48 -13.99
N ALA A 120 -17.76 6.29 -13.95
CA ALA A 120 -19.15 6.13 -13.55
C ALA A 120 -19.33 6.42 -12.05
N GLU A 121 -20.48 7.01 -11.71
CA GLU A 121 -20.83 7.42 -10.35
C GLU A 121 -20.58 6.35 -9.27
N PRO A 122 -20.94 5.06 -9.42
CA PRO A 122 -20.70 4.06 -8.37
C PRO A 122 -19.21 3.82 -8.09
N ILE A 123 -18.35 3.86 -9.12
CA ILE A 123 -16.89 3.73 -8.97
C ILE A 123 -16.34 4.92 -8.21
N LEU A 124 -16.68 6.14 -8.64
CA LEU A 124 -16.24 7.37 -7.99
C LEU A 124 -16.74 7.48 -6.54
N LYS A 125 -17.93 6.95 -6.22
CA LYS A 125 -18.43 6.88 -4.84
C LYS A 125 -17.59 5.96 -3.97
N LEU A 126 -17.25 4.77 -4.45
CA LEU A 126 -16.40 3.83 -3.72
C LEU A 126 -14.99 4.41 -3.51
N GLU A 127 -14.40 5.02 -4.55
CA GLU A 127 -13.10 5.69 -4.44
C GLU A 127 -13.09 6.80 -3.37
N LYS A 128 -14.15 7.61 -3.31
CA LYS A 128 -14.32 8.66 -2.30
C LYS A 128 -14.45 8.13 -0.88
N MET A 129 -14.92 6.90 -0.68
CA MET A 129 -14.95 6.29 0.66
C MET A 129 -13.53 5.93 1.15
N GLY A 130 -12.57 5.78 0.24
CA GLY A 130 -11.15 5.63 0.55
C GLY A 130 -10.78 4.26 1.15
N MET A 131 -9.59 4.17 1.73
CA MET A 131 -8.98 2.89 2.12
C MET A 131 -9.82 2.06 3.09
N VAL A 132 -10.68 2.68 3.91
CA VAL A 132 -11.51 1.99 4.91
C VAL A 132 -12.44 0.95 4.30
N ILE A 133 -12.80 1.09 3.01
CA ILE A 133 -13.70 0.15 2.35
C ILE A 133 -13.00 -1.06 1.72
N ILE A 134 -11.66 -1.08 1.63
CA ILE A 134 -10.91 -2.17 1.01
C ILE A 134 -11.33 -3.55 1.57
N PRO A 135 -11.43 -3.77 2.90
CA PRO A 135 -11.86 -5.06 3.45
C PRO A 135 -13.23 -5.52 2.96
N PHE A 136 -14.17 -4.59 2.77
CA PHE A 136 -15.53 -4.89 2.30
C PHE A 136 -15.59 -5.14 0.79
N LEU A 137 -14.58 -4.71 0.03
CA LEU A 137 -14.45 -4.99 -1.39
C LEU A 137 -13.84 -6.39 -1.67
N LEU A 138 -13.03 -6.92 -0.76
CA LEU A 138 -12.32 -8.20 -0.96
C LEU A 138 -13.22 -9.38 -1.35
N PRO A 139 -14.40 -9.60 -0.72
CA PRO A 139 -15.27 -10.71 -1.09
C PRO A 139 -15.73 -10.64 -2.56
N TYR A 140 -15.88 -9.43 -3.11
CA TYR A 140 -16.32 -9.22 -4.49
C TYR A 140 -15.22 -9.50 -5.52
N LEU A 141 -13.98 -9.78 -5.11
CA LEU A 141 -12.99 -10.35 -6.02
C LEU A 141 -13.38 -11.75 -6.53
N SER A 142 -14.26 -12.45 -5.79
CA SER A 142 -14.85 -13.72 -6.23
C SER A 142 -16.10 -13.55 -7.11
N GLU A 143 -16.57 -12.32 -7.34
CA GLU A 143 -17.78 -12.06 -8.14
C GLU A 143 -17.46 -12.03 -9.64
N THR A 144 -17.76 -13.14 -10.31
CA THR A 144 -17.44 -13.35 -11.73
C THR A 144 -18.62 -13.07 -12.67
N SER A 145 -19.73 -12.55 -12.16
CA SER A 145 -20.87 -12.12 -12.98
C SER A 145 -20.43 -11.13 -14.06
N GLN A 146 -20.94 -11.33 -15.27
CA GLN A 146 -20.76 -10.38 -16.37
C GLN A 146 -21.53 -9.08 -16.09
N THR A 147 -20.93 -7.98 -16.51
CA THR A 147 -21.58 -6.68 -16.62
C THR A 147 -22.14 -6.49 -18.03
N GLY A 148 -22.91 -5.42 -18.26
CA GLY A 148 -23.29 -4.99 -19.61
C GLY A 148 -22.14 -4.33 -20.39
N ALA A 149 -20.97 -4.18 -19.78
CA ALA A 149 -19.81 -3.53 -20.38
C ALA A 149 -18.97 -4.53 -21.19
N VAL A 150 -18.43 -4.08 -22.32
CA VAL A 150 -17.64 -4.91 -23.24
C VAL A 150 -16.28 -4.28 -23.49
N ARG A 151 -15.21 -5.02 -23.23
CA ARG A 151 -13.86 -4.64 -23.62
C ARG A 151 -13.61 -5.12 -25.05
N VAL A 152 -13.04 -4.24 -25.87
CA VAL A 152 -12.59 -4.54 -27.22
C VAL A 152 -11.07 -4.62 -27.20
N HIS A 153 -10.54 -5.79 -27.52
CA HIS A 153 -9.12 -6.05 -27.68
C HIS A 153 -8.79 -6.05 -29.17
N HIS A 154 -7.87 -5.19 -29.56
CA HIS A 154 -7.35 -5.12 -30.93
C HIS A 154 -6.10 -5.99 -31.12
N SER A 155 -5.79 -6.85 -30.14
CA SER A 155 -4.76 -7.88 -30.26
C SER A 155 -5.30 -9.06 -31.05
N GLY A 156 -5.31 -8.91 -32.37
CA GLY A 156 -5.50 -9.97 -33.33
C GLY A 156 -4.76 -9.60 -34.60
N HIS A 157 -4.03 -10.54 -35.20
CA HIS A 157 -3.54 -10.42 -36.57
C HIS A 157 -4.61 -9.79 -37.47
N ARG A 158 -4.22 -9.09 -38.54
CA ARG A 158 -5.14 -8.46 -39.52
C ARG A 158 -6.30 -9.37 -39.95
N ASP A 159 -6.14 -10.68 -39.81
CA ASP A 159 -7.06 -11.73 -40.25
C ASP A 159 -8.10 -12.18 -39.20
N THR A 160 -7.95 -11.89 -37.89
CA THR A 160 -8.88 -12.37 -36.84
C THR A 160 -9.82 -11.31 -36.28
N GLY A 161 -9.61 -10.04 -36.62
CA GLY A 161 -10.47 -8.93 -36.19
C GLY A 161 -10.42 -8.62 -34.68
N PRO A 162 -11.18 -7.62 -34.22
CA PRO A 162 -11.19 -7.23 -32.81
C PRO A 162 -11.87 -8.28 -31.93
N TYR A 163 -11.15 -8.79 -30.94
CA TYR A 163 -11.69 -9.67 -29.91
C TYR A 163 -12.55 -8.86 -28.93
N ARG A 164 -13.75 -9.34 -28.59
CA ARG A 164 -14.67 -8.68 -27.67
C ARG A 164 -14.95 -9.60 -26.48
N ARG A 165 -14.85 -9.06 -25.27
CA ARG A 165 -15.15 -9.80 -24.04
C ARG A 165 -16.03 -8.96 -23.12
N ALA A 166 -17.06 -9.59 -22.54
CA ALA A 166 -17.81 -8.96 -21.45
C ALA A 166 -16.87 -8.76 -20.25
N VAL A 167 -16.91 -7.56 -19.66
CA VAL A 167 -16.19 -7.26 -18.43
C VAL A 167 -16.95 -7.91 -17.27
N ILE A 168 -16.22 -8.53 -16.34
CA ILE A 168 -16.81 -9.12 -15.14
C ILE A 168 -16.62 -8.20 -13.93
N VAL A 169 -17.50 -8.31 -12.95
CA VAL A 169 -17.53 -7.39 -11.79
C VAL A 169 -16.18 -7.34 -11.07
N ASN A 170 -15.53 -8.47 -10.81
CA ASN A 170 -14.27 -8.46 -10.08
C ASN A 170 -13.11 -7.71 -10.77
N GLU A 171 -13.18 -7.46 -12.08
CA GLU A 171 -12.21 -6.62 -12.78
C GLU A 171 -12.34 -5.16 -12.35
N TYR A 172 -13.58 -4.66 -12.25
CA TYR A 172 -13.85 -3.33 -11.68
C TYR A 172 -13.46 -3.27 -10.21
N ILE A 173 -13.76 -4.30 -9.43
CA ILE A 173 -13.38 -4.33 -8.00
C ILE A 173 -11.86 -4.27 -7.86
N GLY A 174 -11.12 -5.04 -8.66
CA GLY A 174 -9.67 -5.01 -8.68
C GLY A 174 -9.11 -3.63 -9.05
N TYR A 175 -9.68 -3.00 -10.08
CA TYR A 175 -9.35 -1.63 -10.46
C TYR A 175 -9.60 -0.63 -9.32
N ILE A 176 -10.79 -0.65 -8.72
CA ILE A 176 -11.16 0.24 -7.60
C ILE A 176 -10.20 0.06 -6.42
N ILE A 177 -9.86 -1.19 -6.08
CA ILE A 177 -8.90 -1.48 -5.00
C ILE A 177 -7.55 -0.84 -5.31
N ASN A 178 -7.03 -0.98 -6.54
CA ASN A 178 -5.76 -0.34 -6.92
C ASN A 178 -5.83 1.19 -6.83
N GLN A 179 -6.94 1.81 -7.25
CA GLN A 179 -7.12 3.27 -7.20
C GLN A 179 -7.16 3.77 -5.76
N ILE A 180 -8.00 3.16 -4.90
CA ILE A 180 -8.10 3.51 -3.49
C ILE A 180 -6.77 3.31 -2.77
N ALA A 181 -6.07 2.23 -3.10
CA ALA A 181 -4.77 1.92 -2.52
C ALA A 181 -3.66 2.82 -3.07
N ASP A 182 -3.83 3.48 -4.23
CA ASP A 182 -2.75 4.13 -4.98
C ASP A 182 -1.50 3.21 -5.06
N HIS A 183 -1.76 1.94 -5.37
CA HIS A 183 -0.79 0.85 -5.36
C HIS A 183 -1.27 -0.25 -6.31
N ARG A 184 -0.38 -0.78 -7.15
CA ARG A 184 -0.70 -1.88 -8.05
C ARG A 184 -0.37 -3.22 -7.41
N PHE A 185 -1.40 -4.01 -7.15
CA PHE A 185 -1.24 -5.38 -6.67
C PHE A 185 -0.85 -6.30 -7.82
N TYR A 186 0.26 -7.02 -7.65
CA TYR A 186 0.82 -7.92 -8.66
C TYR A 186 1.11 -9.29 -8.04
N LEU A 187 0.68 -10.34 -8.72
CA LEU A 187 1.11 -11.70 -8.41
C LEU A 187 2.15 -12.12 -9.45
N PRO A 188 3.38 -12.48 -9.03
CA PRO A 188 4.37 -12.99 -9.95
C PRO A 188 3.93 -14.34 -10.51
N GLY A 189 4.45 -14.62 -11.71
CA GLY A 189 4.32 -15.89 -12.38
C GLY A 189 4.88 -17.08 -11.60
N LYS A 190 4.49 -18.30 -11.97
CA LYS A 190 5.02 -19.53 -11.37
C LYS A 190 6.29 -20.04 -12.06
N THR A 191 6.62 -19.55 -13.25
CA THR A 191 7.76 -19.96 -14.07
C THR A 191 8.58 -18.74 -14.54
N ASP A 192 9.72 -18.98 -15.19
CA ASP A 192 10.52 -17.95 -15.89
C ASP A 192 9.80 -17.35 -17.12
N GLU A 193 8.53 -17.71 -17.34
CA GLU A 193 7.66 -17.12 -18.35
C GLU A 193 6.90 -15.94 -17.74
N ASP A 194 6.63 -14.91 -18.55
CA ASP A 194 5.91 -13.69 -18.15
C ASP A 194 4.39 -13.96 -17.98
N ASP A 195 4.03 -14.85 -17.04
CA ASP A 195 2.65 -15.22 -16.70
C ASP A 195 2.10 -14.49 -15.46
N GLY A 196 2.84 -13.48 -15.00
CA GLY A 196 2.42 -12.59 -13.93
C GLY A 196 1.16 -11.81 -14.28
N ILE A 197 0.42 -11.40 -13.25
CA ILE A 197 -0.85 -10.70 -13.43
C ILE A 197 -1.02 -9.59 -12.41
N SER A 198 -1.43 -8.41 -12.86
CA SER A 198 -1.87 -7.33 -11.98
C SER A 198 -3.36 -7.44 -11.71
N LEU A 199 -3.76 -7.07 -10.49
CA LEU A 199 -5.15 -6.99 -10.10
C LEU A 199 -5.88 -6.00 -11.01
N GLY A 200 -7.01 -6.40 -11.62
CA GLY A 200 -7.82 -5.52 -12.47
C GLY A 200 -7.38 -5.39 -13.94
N ASP A 201 -6.25 -6.00 -14.35
CA ASP A 201 -5.84 -6.01 -15.76
C ASP A 201 -6.76 -6.90 -16.61
N TYR A 202 -7.18 -8.02 -16.02
CA TYR A 202 -8.14 -8.98 -16.58
C TYR A 202 -9.03 -9.50 -15.46
N GLY A 203 -10.28 -9.83 -15.80
CA GLY A 203 -11.19 -10.48 -14.87
C GLY A 203 -10.59 -11.79 -14.31
N LEU A 204 -10.69 -11.98 -13.00
CA LEU A 204 -10.15 -13.15 -12.32
C LEU A 204 -11.17 -14.29 -12.39
N VAL A 205 -10.82 -15.44 -12.98
CA VAL A 205 -11.72 -16.61 -13.04
C VAL A 205 -11.20 -17.79 -12.21
N ASP A 206 -9.89 -17.82 -11.96
CA ASP A 206 -9.24 -18.87 -11.19
C ASP A 206 -9.34 -18.60 -9.68
N MET A 207 -9.90 -19.56 -8.93
CA MET A 207 -10.15 -19.40 -7.50
C MET A 207 -8.87 -19.29 -6.67
N ASP A 208 -7.78 -19.94 -7.09
CA ASP A 208 -6.52 -19.86 -6.38
C ASP A 208 -5.87 -18.47 -6.55
N ARG A 209 -5.88 -17.92 -7.76
CA ARG A 209 -5.49 -16.52 -8.02
C ARG A 209 -6.37 -15.53 -7.26
N ILE A 210 -7.70 -15.72 -7.24
CA ILE A 210 -8.62 -14.86 -6.47
C ILE A 210 -8.23 -14.85 -4.98
N ARG A 211 -8.04 -16.03 -4.37
CA ARG A 211 -7.64 -16.15 -2.95
C ARG A 211 -6.26 -15.53 -2.69
N SER A 212 -5.34 -15.67 -3.64
CA SER A 212 -4.00 -15.11 -3.56
C SER A 212 -4.04 -13.58 -3.56
N PHE A 213 -4.84 -12.98 -4.43
CA PHE A 213 -5.09 -11.53 -4.41
C PHE A 213 -5.82 -11.07 -3.16
N GLN A 214 -6.87 -11.77 -2.71
CA GLN A 214 -7.56 -11.45 -1.47
C GLN A 214 -6.60 -11.41 -0.27
N THR A 215 -5.70 -12.40 -0.20
CA THR A 215 -4.66 -12.48 0.85
C THR A 215 -3.64 -11.35 0.71
N LEU A 216 -3.14 -11.11 -0.51
CA LEU A 216 -2.16 -10.05 -0.80
C LEU A 216 -2.70 -8.67 -0.40
N VAL A 217 -3.92 -8.34 -0.85
CA VAL A 217 -4.57 -7.05 -0.57
C VAL A 217 -4.89 -6.93 0.92
N ALA A 218 -5.39 -7.98 1.56
CA ALA A 218 -5.66 -7.97 3.01
C ALA A 218 -4.39 -7.71 3.83
N ASN A 219 -3.29 -8.40 3.52
CA ASN A 219 -2.01 -8.23 4.19
C ASN A 219 -1.46 -6.80 4.00
N TRP A 220 -1.51 -6.30 2.76
CA TRP A 220 -1.12 -4.93 2.47
C TRP A 220 -1.99 -3.92 3.23
N TYR A 221 -3.31 -4.12 3.28
CA TYR A 221 -4.21 -3.23 4.01
C TYR A 221 -3.89 -3.20 5.50
N GLN A 222 -3.68 -4.36 6.13
CA GLN A 222 -3.32 -4.40 7.56
C GLN A 222 -2.00 -3.68 7.86
N LYS A 223 -1.01 -3.79 6.96
CA LYS A 223 0.28 -3.09 7.08
C LYS A 223 0.14 -1.57 6.89
N ASN A 224 -0.80 -1.12 6.04
CA ASN A 224 -0.82 0.24 5.52
C ASN A 224 -2.02 1.10 5.97
N LYS A 225 -3.05 0.53 6.60
CA LYS A 225 -4.30 1.25 6.97
C LYS A 225 -4.10 2.50 7.83
N ASN A 226 -3.03 2.54 8.61
CA ASN A 226 -2.70 3.66 9.50
C ASN A 226 -1.56 4.53 8.96
N LYS A 227 -1.00 4.19 7.79
CA LYS A 227 0.09 4.96 7.18
C LYS A 227 -0.49 6.07 6.32
N SER A 228 0.13 7.24 6.40
CA SER A 228 -0.09 8.33 5.45
C SER A 228 0.30 7.90 4.04
N LEU A 229 -0.22 8.59 3.02
CA LEU A 229 0.20 8.37 1.63
C LEU A 229 1.72 8.52 1.46
N GLU A 230 2.31 9.50 2.13
CA GLU A 230 3.76 9.72 2.14
C GLU A 230 4.53 8.48 2.61
N GLU A 231 4.17 7.92 3.76
CA GLU A 231 4.86 6.74 4.31
C GLU A 231 4.73 5.54 3.38
N ARG A 232 3.59 5.39 2.70
CA ARG A 232 3.37 4.33 1.73
C ARG A 232 4.22 4.51 0.47
N LYS A 233 4.34 5.73 -0.05
CA LYS A 233 5.23 6.01 -1.20
C LYS A 233 6.71 5.83 -0.87
N LEU A 234 7.11 6.05 0.39
CA LEU A 234 8.47 5.72 0.84
C LEU A 234 8.70 4.21 0.94
N ASP A 235 7.73 3.45 1.46
CA ASP A 235 7.75 1.98 1.43
C ASP A 235 7.83 1.45 -0.01
N ASP A 236 7.09 2.06 -0.94
CA ASP A 236 7.01 1.64 -2.34
C ASP A 236 8.35 1.74 -3.09
N LEU A 237 9.35 2.49 -2.58
CA LEU A 237 10.71 2.49 -3.13
C LEU A 237 11.38 1.11 -3.09
N GLN A 238 10.90 0.24 -2.19
CA GLN A 238 11.39 -1.13 -2.01
C GLN A 238 10.34 -2.18 -2.38
N ASP A 239 9.27 -1.77 -3.07
CA ASP A 239 8.26 -2.72 -3.51
C ASP A 239 8.85 -3.74 -4.50
N ALA A 240 8.38 -4.98 -4.46
CA ALA A 240 8.86 -6.02 -5.37
C ALA A 240 8.47 -5.72 -6.82
N PHE A 241 7.32 -5.08 -7.05
CA PHE A 241 6.83 -4.76 -8.37
C PHE A 241 7.35 -3.39 -8.82
N HIS A 242 8.08 -3.37 -9.94
CA HIS A 242 8.74 -2.17 -10.44
C HIS A 242 7.77 -1.01 -10.74
N THR A 243 6.53 -1.30 -11.15
CA THR A 243 5.54 -0.25 -11.42
C THR A 243 5.25 0.61 -10.18
N ASN A 244 5.21 0.00 -8.99
CA ASN A 244 5.02 0.74 -7.74
C ASN A 244 6.26 1.59 -7.42
N ARG A 245 7.47 1.05 -7.64
CA ARG A 245 8.73 1.79 -7.47
C ARG A 245 8.78 3.03 -8.38
N PHE A 246 8.45 2.88 -9.66
CA PHE A 246 8.40 4.00 -10.62
C PHE A 246 7.37 5.06 -10.23
N ALA A 247 6.16 4.64 -9.83
CA ALA A 247 5.15 5.55 -9.33
C ALA A 247 5.63 6.32 -8.09
N ALA A 248 6.37 5.67 -7.19
CA ALA A 248 6.97 6.31 -6.03
C ALA A 248 8.02 7.36 -6.43
N TYR A 249 8.95 7.04 -7.33
CA TYR A 249 9.95 8.02 -7.81
C TYR A 249 9.28 9.28 -8.37
N TYR A 250 8.26 9.09 -9.21
CA TYR A 250 7.50 10.18 -9.80
C TYR A 250 6.84 11.04 -8.71
N TRP A 251 6.08 10.43 -7.79
CA TRP A 251 5.36 11.14 -6.74
C TRP A 251 6.30 11.92 -5.81
N LEU A 252 7.39 11.28 -5.37
CA LEU A 252 8.39 11.91 -4.50
C LEU A 252 9.07 13.09 -5.20
N GLY A 253 9.38 12.97 -6.49
CA GLY A 253 9.93 14.06 -7.29
C GLY A 253 8.96 15.23 -7.46
N GLU A 254 7.69 14.96 -7.76
CA GLU A 254 6.66 16.00 -7.94
C GLU A 254 6.33 16.77 -6.65
N SER A 255 6.48 16.13 -5.49
CA SER A 255 6.32 16.81 -4.20
C SER A 255 7.33 17.96 -3.99
N LYS A 256 8.50 17.89 -4.64
CA LYS A 256 9.63 18.85 -4.50
C LYS A 256 10.13 19.04 -3.06
N LEU A 257 9.85 18.12 -2.15
CA LEU A 257 10.25 18.23 -0.74
C LEU A 257 11.67 17.68 -0.51
N GLU A 258 12.53 18.46 0.17
CA GLU A 258 13.93 18.07 0.44
C GLU A 258 14.06 16.77 1.23
N LYS A 259 13.09 16.45 2.10
CA LYS A 259 13.13 15.23 2.93
C LYS A 259 13.20 13.94 2.12
N TYR A 260 12.72 13.92 0.88
CA TYR A 260 12.75 12.74 0.01
C TYR A 260 14.04 12.59 -0.79
N ARG A 261 14.95 13.58 -0.71
CA ARG A 261 16.26 13.52 -1.35
C ARG A 261 17.04 12.27 -0.92
N LEU A 262 17.23 12.07 0.38
CA LEU A 262 18.07 10.96 0.89
C LEU A 262 17.51 9.56 0.53
N PRO A 263 16.20 9.29 0.66
CA PRO A 263 15.61 8.04 0.17
C PRO A 263 15.94 7.75 -1.31
N LEU A 264 15.78 8.73 -2.20
CA LEU A 264 16.08 8.57 -3.63
C LEU A 264 17.59 8.34 -3.87
N GLU A 265 18.46 9.08 -3.18
CA GLU A 265 19.92 8.88 -3.27
C GLU A 265 20.33 7.48 -2.79
N ASN A 266 19.68 6.96 -1.75
CA ASN A 266 19.94 5.62 -1.22
C ASN A 266 19.47 4.55 -2.21
N LYS A 267 18.30 4.75 -2.85
CA LYS A 267 17.84 3.83 -3.89
C LYS A 267 18.83 3.74 -5.06
N ILE A 268 19.36 4.87 -5.53
CA ILE A 268 20.41 4.84 -6.57
C ILE A 268 21.65 4.05 -6.11
N LYS A 269 22.08 4.21 -4.86
CA LYS A 269 23.23 3.45 -4.33
C LYS A 269 22.96 1.95 -4.27
N GLU A 270 21.73 1.54 -3.97
CA GLU A 270 21.32 0.13 -3.99
C GLU A 270 21.31 -0.41 -5.41
N LEU A 271 20.74 0.33 -6.36
CA LEU A 271 20.73 -0.04 -7.78
C LEU A 271 22.16 -0.24 -8.29
N PHE A 272 23.13 0.58 -7.88
CA PHE A 272 24.54 0.37 -8.25
C PHE A 272 25.14 -0.96 -7.76
N LYS A 273 24.58 -1.60 -6.73
CA LYS A 273 25.10 -2.86 -6.16
C LYS A 273 24.53 -4.12 -6.81
N SER A 274 23.37 -4.03 -7.45
CA SER A 274 22.75 -5.19 -8.12
C SER A 274 23.39 -5.42 -9.49
N ASP A 275 23.11 -6.57 -10.10
CA ASP A 275 23.52 -6.85 -11.47
C ASP A 275 22.96 -5.80 -12.44
N SER A 276 23.65 -5.62 -13.58
CA SER A 276 23.28 -4.61 -14.56
C SER A 276 22.21 -5.15 -15.51
N ASP A 277 21.04 -4.51 -15.54
CA ASP A 277 20.00 -4.75 -16.54
C ASP A 277 19.35 -3.42 -17.00
N THR A 278 18.51 -3.48 -18.03
CA THR A 278 17.83 -2.31 -18.59
C THR A 278 16.75 -1.74 -17.66
N LEU A 279 16.16 -2.56 -16.78
CA LEU A 279 15.13 -2.13 -15.84
C LEU A 279 15.73 -1.25 -14.75
N LYS A 280 16.87 -1.67 -14.19
CA LYS A 280 17.68 -0.93 -13.23
C LYS A 280 18.10 0.42 -13.78
N ASP A 281 18.55 0.47 -15.03
CA ASP A 281 18.96 1.73 -15.66
C ASP A 281 17.78 2.70 -15.76
N ARG A 282 16.59 2.21 -16.14
CA ARG A 282 15.35 3.00 -16.10
C ARG A 282 15.04 3.51 -14.70
N GLU A 283 15.16 2.67 -13.67
CA GLU A 283 14.95 3.10 -12.28
C GLU A 283 15.95 4.17 -11.83
N MET A 284 17.22 4.08 -12.24
CA MET A 284 18.21 5.11 -11.96
C MET A 284 17.84 6.45 -12.60
N ILE A 285 17.38 6.43 -13.86
CA ILE A 285 16.96 7.64 -14.58
C ILE A 285 15.81 8.32 -13.84
N ASP A 286 14.77 7.58 -13.49
CA ASP A 286 13.61 8.16 -12.83
C ASP A 286 13.95 8.69 -11.42
N CYS A 287 14.86 8.02 -10.71
CA CYS A 287 15.41 8.54 -9.45
C CYS A 287 16.16 9.87 -9.64
N VAL A 288 17.04 10.00 -10.64
CA VAL A 288 17.77 11.26 -10.86
C VAL A 288 16.87 12.37 -11.38
N GLU A 289 15.84 12.05 -12.17
CA GLU A 289 14.83 13.01 -12.59
C GLU A 289 14.01 13.52 -11.39
N ALA A 290 13.65 12.64 -10.46
CA ALA A 290 13.01 13.02 -9.21
C ALA A 290 13.91 13.95 -8.36
N LEU A 291 15.19 13.61 -8.20
CA LEU A 291 16.17 14.48 -7.53
C LEU A 291 16.30 15.86 -8.22
N ALA A 292 16.28 15.88 -9.55
CA ALA A 292 16.33 17.12 -10.32
C ALA A 292 15.04 17.96 -10.23
N LYS A 293 13.89 17.36 -9.92
CA LYS A 293 12.66 18.10 -9.56
C LYS A 293 12.75 18.71 -8.16
N ILE A 294 13.36 18.00 -7.20
CA ILE A 294 13.65 18.50 -5.85
C ILE A 294 14.67 19.66 -5.88
N ARG A 295 15.59 19.67 -6.86
CA ARG A 295 16.57 20.76 -7.11
C ARG A 295 17.54 21.04 -5.96
N ASN A 296 17.91 20.01 -5.20
CA ASN A 296 18.90 20.16 -4.15
C ASN A 296 20.32 19.86 -4.68
N PRO A 297 21.25 20.84 -4.68
CA PRO A 297 22.59 20.66 -5.26
C PRO A 297 23.43 19.60 -4.52
N LYS A 298 23.08 19.22 -3.29
CA LYS A 298 23.78 18.14 -2.55
C LYS A 298 23.69 16.80 -3.27
N SER A 299 22.68 16.59 -4.11
CA SER A 299 22.52 15.37 -4.92
C SER A 299 23.44 15.29 -6.12
N ALA A 300 24.13 16.37 -6.50
CA ALA A 300 24.99 16.39 -7.68
C ALA A 300 26.05 15.29 -7.66
N LYS A 301 26.59 14.94 -6.48
CA LYS A 301 27.59 13.86 -6.35
C LYS A 301 27.05 12.50 -6.80
N ILE A 302 25.82 12.14 -6.41
CA ILE A 302 25.23 10.85 -6.83
C ILE A 302 24.79 10.90 -8.30
N VAL A 303 24.24 12.03 -8.75
CA VAL A 303 23.83 12.20 -10.15
C VAL A 303 25.03 12.12 -11.09
N ARG A 304 26.20 12.65 -10.69
CA ARG A 304 27.46 12.46 -11.45
C ARG A 304 27.81 10.99 -11.65
N LYS A 305 27.64 10.15 -10.63
CA LYS A 305 27.90 8.71 -10.76
C LYS A 305 26.98 8.08 -11.80
N VAL A 306 25.70 8.48 -11.82
CA VAL A 306 24.75 8.02 -12.84
C VAL A 306 25.15 8.55 -14.22
N THR A 307 25.53 9.82 -14.38
CA THR A 307 26.02 10.32 -15.68
C THR A 307 27.26 9.56 -16.17
N SER A 308 28.18 9.21 -15.28
CA SER A 308 29.36 8.41 -15.64
C SER A 308 28.99 7.00 -16.07
N HIS A 309 28.03 6.36 -15.39
CA HIS A 309 27.49 5.05 -15.79
C HIS A 309 26.90 5.09 -17.21
N PHE A 310 26.03 6.05 -17.50
CA PHE A 310 25.43 6.18 -18.83
C PHE A 310 26.45 6.57 -19.92
N SER A 311 27.45 7.38 -19.59
CA SER A 311 28.56 7.68 -20.51
C SER A 311 29.42 6.46 -20.80
N TYR A 312 29.68 5.64 -19.78
CA TYR A 312 30.38 4.38 -19.94
C TYR A 312 29.60 3.42 -20.84
N ARG A 313 28.27 3.41 -20.75
CA ARG A 313 27.44 2.64 -21.69
C ARG A 313 27.63 3.09 -23.14
N ILE A 314 27.69 4.41 -23.40
CA ILE A 314 27.98 4.93 -24.75
C ILE A 314 29.34 4.43 -25.23
N TYR A 315 30.37 4.53 -24.38
CA TYR A 315 31.70 3.99 -24.70
C TYR A 315 31.63 2.48 -25.03
N MET A 316 30.99 1.67 -24.18
CA MET A 316 30.88 0.23 -24.43
C MET A 316 30.17 -0.11 -25.74
N THR A 317 29.22 0.72 -26.16
CA THR A 317 28.47 0.52 -27.41
C THR A 317 29.28 0.91 -28.65
N TYR A 318 30.03 2.00 -28.60
CA TYR A 318 30.68 2.58 -29.78
C TYR A 318 32.21 2.50 -29.75
N ARG A 319 32.81 1.78 -28.79
CA ARG A 319 34.22 1.41 -28.87
C ARG A 319 34.48 0.46 -30.03
N SER A 320 35.75 0.30 -30.41
CA SER A 320 36.13 -0.60 -31.48
C SER A 320 35.75 -2.06 -31.17
N GLU A 321 35.56 -2.86 -32.22
CA GLU A 321 35.35 -4.30 -32.06
C GLU A 321 36.53 -4.99 -31.37
N GLU A 322 37.75 -4.49 -31.59
CA GLU A 322 38.98 -4.98 -30.94
C GLU A 322 38.96 -4.83 -29.42
N GLU A 323 38.30 -3.77 -28.91
CA GLU A 323 38.10 -3.58 -27.47
C GLU A 323 36.91 -4.39 -26.93
N GLY A 324 36.12 -5.02 -27.81
CA GLY A 324 34.95 -5.82 -27.49
C GLY A 324 33.71 -4.96 -27.28
N ASN A 325 33.22 -4.29 -28.31
CA ASN A 325 31.97 -3.52 -28.23
C ASN A 325 30.79 -4.39 -27.77
N SER A 326 29.74 -3.73 -27.26
CA SER A 326 28.53 -4.39 -26.78
C SER A 326 27.31 -3.77 -27.46
N PRO A 327 26.30 -4.56 -27.84
CA PRO A 327 25.11 -4.00 -28.48
C PRO A 327 24.45 -2.96 -27.59
N GLY A 328 24.11 -1.83 -28.20
CA GLY A 328 23.30 -0.79 -27.57
C GLY A 328 21.83 -1.18 -27.45
N TYR A 329 21.01 -0.24 -26.97
CA TYR A 329 19.55 -0.35 -26.98
C TYR A 329 18.93 0.91 -27.55
N SER A 330 17.69 0.81 -28.05
CA SER A 330 17.04 1.84 -28.87
C SER A 330 17.00 3.24 -28.22
N ASP A 331 16.80 3.31 -26.90
CA ASP A 331 16.58 4.58 -26.19
C ASP A 331 17.86 5.15 -25.53
N GLN A 332 19.03 4.56 -25.81
CA GLN A 332 20.27 4.84 -25.09
C GLN A 332 20.72 6.30 -25.13
N ILE A 333 20.56 6.96 -26.29
CA ILE A 333 20.90 8.37 -26.44
C ILE A 333 19.92 9.24 -25.64
N ASN A 334 18.62 8.97 -25.71
CA ASN A 334 17.62 9.71 -24.94
C ASN A 334 17.88 9.60 -23.44
N ASP A 335 18.16 8.40 -22.95
CA ASP A 335 18.43 8.13 -21.55
C ASP A 335 19.70 8.85 -21.06
N LEU A 336 20.78 8.84 -21.84
CA LEU A 336 21.98 9.64 -21.57
C LEU A 336 21.64 11.13 -21.35
N PHE A 337 20.87 11.72 -22.26
CA PHE A 337 20.50 13.12 -22.19
C PHE A 337 19.55 13.44 -21.02
N ARG A 338 18.66 12.52 -20.63
CA ARG A 338 17.80 12.67 -19.45
C ARG A 338 18.62 12.80 -18.16
N VAL A 339 19.62 11.93 -17.97
CA VAL A 339 20.50 11.97 -16.79
C VAL A 339 21.37 13.23 -16.78
N TYR A 340 21.94 13.63 -17.93
CA TYR A 340 22.70 14.88 -18.00
C TYR A 340 21.85 16.14 -17.79
N ARG A 341 20.58 16.12 -18.23
CA ARG A 341 19.62 17.19 -17.93
C ARG A 341 19.34 17.28 -16.44
N ALA A 342 19.26 16.14 -15.74
CA ALA A 342 19.12 16.11 -14.29
C ALA A 342 20.33 16.80 -13.61
N LEU A 343 21.57 16.50 -14.05
CA LEU A 343 22.77 17.16 -13.55
C LEU A 343 22.76 18.68 -13.82
N ALA A 344 22.33 19.09 -15.01
CA ALA A 344 22.20 20.50 -15.36
C ALA A 344 21.21 21.25 -14.46
N LYS A 345 20.04 20.64 -14.17
CA LYS A 345 19.03 21.19 -13.25
C LYS A 345 19.52 21.34 -11.82
N LEU A 346 20.57 20.62 -11.42
CA LEU A 346 21.25 20.76 -10.13
C LEU A 346 22.35 21.85 -10.12
N GLY A 347 22.44 22.65 -11.18
CA GLY A 347 23.39 23.77 -11.28
C GLY A 347 24.68 23.45 -12.05
N HIS A 348 24.79 22.26 -12.65
CA HIS A 348 26.02 21.79 -13.31
C HIS A 348 25.90 21.75 -14.85
N LYS A 349 25.19 22.71 -15.45
CA LYS A 349 24.98 22.78 -16.91
C LYS A 349 26.29 22.79 -17.72
N LYS A 350 27.27 23.60 -17.29
CA LYS A 350 28.56 23.70 -17.99
C LYS A 350 29.29 22.36 -18.02
N GLU A 351 29.31 21.67 -16.88
CA GLU A 351 29.90 20.34 -16.75
C GLU A 351 29.18 19.33 -17.65
N ALA A 352 27.84 19.30 -17.62
CA ALA A 352 27.04 18.42 -18.46
C ALA A 352 27.32 18.63 -19.97
N LEU A 353 27.37 19.89 -20.42
CA LEU A 353 27.66 20.20 -21.82
C LEU A 353 29.08 19.83 -22.24
N VAL A 354 30.08 20.03 -21.38
CA VAL A 354 31.46 19.62 -21.70
C VAL A 354 31.50 18.12 -21.95
N ARG A 355 30.96 17.32 -21.04
CA ARG A 355 30.94 15.84 -21.18
C ARG A 355 30.18 15.35 -22.40
N LEU A 356 29.01 15.95 -22.70
CA LEU A 356 28.26 15.59 -23.90
C LEU A 356 29.00 15.96 -25.20
N ASN A 357 29.78 17.04 -25.21
CA ASN A 357 30.63 17.37 -26.36
C ASN A 357 31.87 16.47 -26.47
N GLU A 358 32.41 15.98 -25.36
CA GLU A 358 33.45 14.93 -25.37
C GLU A 358 32.91 13.66 -26.03
N LEU A 359 31.75 13.15 -25.56
CA LEU A 359 31.11 11.97 -26.18
C LEU A 359 30.79 12.17 -27.67
N LYS A 360 30.36 13.38 -28.05
CA LYS A 360 30.17 13.73 -29.46
C LYS A 360 31.48 13.58 -30.24
N LYS A 361 32.57 14.14 -29.73
CA LYS A 361 33.86 14.11 -30.41
C LYS A 361 34.37 12.68 -30.55
N ASP A 362 34.18 11.87 -29.53
CA ASP A 362 34.81 10.56 -29.44
C ASP A 362 33.99 9.46 -30.15
N TYR A 363 32.65 9.58 -30.24
CA TYR A 363 31.80 8.47 -30.69
C TYR A 363 30.72 8.83 -31.71
N LEU A 364 30.53 10.10 -32.10
CA LEU A 364 29.44 10.44 -33.02
C LEU A 364 29.60 9.77 -34.40
N GLU A 365 30.83 9.67 -34.92
CA GLU A 365 31.10 9.08 -36.24
C GLU A 365 30.85 7.56 -36.28
N GLU A 366 30.91 6.89 -35.13
CA GLU A 366 30.65 5.45 -34.94
C GLU A 366 29.15 5.12 -34.83
N MET A 367 28.30 6.13 -34.61
CA MET A 367 26.84 5.97 -34.53
C MET A 367 26.24 5.82 -35.94
N ASP A 368 25.16 5.06 -36.07
CA ASP A 368 24.36 5.06 -37.31
C ASP A 368 23.68 6.42 -37.55
N GLY A 369 23.25 6.68 -38.79
CA GLY A 369 22.74 7.99 -39.19
C GLY A 369 21.52 8.49 -38.41
N ASP A 370 20.63 7.60 -37.98
CA ASP A 370 19.45 7.98 -37.19
C ASP A 370 19.86 8.33 -35.76
N THR A 371 20.73 7.52 -35.16
CA THR A 371 21.31 7.78 -33.83
C THR A 371 22.13 9.08 -33.80
N GLN A 372 22.94 9.36 -34.83
CA GLN A 372 23.68 10.62 -34.96
C GLN A 372 22.75 11.83 -34.96
N LYS A 373 21.66 11.76 -35.74
CA LYS A 373 20.67 12.82 -35.84
C LYS A 373 19.99 13.06 -34.50
N GLU A 374 19.62 12.00 -33.79
CA GLU A 374 19.05 12.09 -32.45
C GLU A 374 20.02 12.73 -31.45
N PHE A 375 21.29 12.29 -31.43
CA PHE A 375 22.32 12.84 -30.55
C PHE A 375 22.50 14.34 -30.78
N LEU A 376 22.66 14.76 -32.04
CA LEU A 376 22.87 16.16 -32.40
C LEU A 376 21.67 17.04 -32.06
N GLU A 377 20.45 16.55 -32.28
CA GLU A 377 19.23 17.28 -31.93
C GLU A 377 19.08 17.42 -30.41
N ASN A 378 19.35 16.36 -29.66
CA ASN A 378 19.35 16.42 -28.20
C ASN A 378 20.46 17.33 -27.64
N LEU A 379 21.64 17.34 -28.25
CA LEU A 379 22.73 18.27 -27.90
C LEU A 379 22.35 19.73 -28.18
N ARG A 380 21.67 19.99 -29.29
CA ARG A 380 21.15 21.31 -29.62
C ARG A 380 20.13 21.78 -28.58
N LYS A 381 19.22 20.90 -28.14
CA LYS A 381 18.29 21.18 -27.03
C LYS A 381 19.06 21.40 -25.72
N ALA A 382 20.12 20.65 -25.45
CA ALA A 382 20.90 20.73 -24.22
C ALA A 382 21.58 22.10 -24.01
N LYS A 383 22.00 22.76 -25.09
CA LYS A 383 22.56 24.12 -25.02
C LYS A 383 21.57 25.12 -24.39
N LYS A 384 20.25 24.86 -24.47
CA LYS A 384 19.18 25.71 -23.93
C LYS A 384 18.73 25.35 -22.50
N TRP A 385 19.33 24.34 -21.86
CA TRP A 385 18.97 23.92 -20.50
C TRP A 385 19.09 25.02 -19.44
#